data_AF-W2SCL2-F1
#
_entry.id   AF-W2SCL2-F1
#
_cell.length_a   1.000
_cell.length_b   1.000
_cell.length_c   1.000
_cell.angle_alpha   90.00
_cell.angle_beta   90.00
_cell.angle_gamma   90.00
#
_symmetry.space_group_name_H-M   'P 1'
#
loop_
_entity.id
_entity.type
_entity.pdbx_description
1 polymer ?
#
loop_
_entity_poly.entity_id
_entity_poly.type
_entity_poly.pdbx_seq_one_letter_code
_entity_poly.pdbx_strand_id
1 'polypeptide(L)'
;MYQQCQNAKVCYVYLSDVDSKHLVTSLLRSERFKRGWTLQELLAPQVVKLYDFSWQLLGTKRGLASGISLATGIPTTALSNGNIDHVQLLKRSHGW
;
A
#
# COMPACT_ATOMS: atom_id res chain seq x y z
N MET A 1 -5.06 -10.29 -7.74
CA MET A 1 -5.68 -9.01 -8.17
C MET A 1 -4.66 -8.17 -8.95
N TYR A 2 -3.83 -8.79 -9.81
CA TYR A 2 -2.58 -8.19 -10.31
C TYR A 2 -2.74 -7.46 -11.66
N GLN A 3 -3.61 -7.94 -12.56
CA GLN A 3 -3.70 -7.39 -13.93
C GLN A 3 -4.59 -6.15 -14.08
N GLN A 4 -5.45 -5.85 -13.12
CA GLN A 4 -6.47 -4.80 -13.30
C GLN A 4 -5.99 -3.40 -12.91
N CYS A 5 -4.91 -3.26 -12.14
CA CYS A 5 -4.45 -1.95 -11.67
C CYS A 5 -3.21 -1.41 -12.40
N GLN A 6 -2.44 -2.23 -13.10
CA GLN A 6 -1.21 -1.79 -13.79
C GLN A 6 -1.49 -0.77 -14.91
N ASN A 7 -2.61 -0.90 -15.63
CA ASN A 7 -3.03 0.02 -16.69
C ASN A 7 -4.20 0.92 -16.29
N ALA A 8 -4.62 0.89 -15.02
CA ALA A 8 -5.76 1.67 -14.56
C ALA A 8 -5.34 3.09 -14.16
N LYS A 9 -6.14 4.08 -14.55
CA LYS A 9 -5.99 5.46 -14.06
C LYS A 9 -6.23 5.55 -12.55
N VAL A 10 -7.09 4.69 -12.01
CA VAL A 10 -7.43 4.62 -10.58
C VAL A 10 -7.59 3.15 -10.17
N CYS A 11 -6.93 2.76 -9.08
CA CYS A 11 -7.09 1.47 -8.43
C CYS A 11 -7.82 1.66 -7.09
N TYR A 12 -8.85 0.85 -6.84
CA TYR A 12 -9.62 0.86 -5.60
C TYR A 12 -9.20 -0.32 -4.73
N VAL A 13 -8.91 -0.06 -3.46
CA VAL A 13 -8.38 -1.04 -2.52
C VAL A 13 -9.28 -1.06 -1.30
N TYR A 14 -9.91 -2.21 -1.06
CA TYR A 14 -10.70 -2.45 0.13
C TYR A 14 -9.88 -3.20 1.18
N LEU A 15 -9.86 -2.67 2.40
CA LEU A 15 -9.14 -3.21 3.55
C LEU A 15 -10.15 -3.56 4.65
N SER A 16 -10.53 -4.83 4.70
CA SER A 16 -11.50 -5.37 5.67
C SER A 16 -11.01 -5.35 7.12
N ASP A 17 -9.70 -5.24 7.32
CA ASP A 17 -8.98 -5.31 8.59
C ASP A 17 -8.44 -3.94 9.05
N VAL A 18 -8.89 -2.85 8.40
CA VAL A 18 -8.49 -1.49 8.74
C VAL A 18 -9.69 -0.68 9.17
N ASP A 19 -9.57 0.00 10.31
CA ASP A 19 -10.53 0.96 10.84
C ASP A 19 -10.02 2.39 10.64
N SER A 20 -10.84 3.26 10.06
CA SER A 20 -10.58 4.68 9.84
C SER A 20 -10.27 5.44 11.14
N LYS A 21 -10.86 5.05 12.28
CA LYS A 21 -10.64 5.70 13.58
C LYS A 21 -9.21 5.53 14.10
N HIS A 22 -8.57 4.42 13.75
CA HIS A 22 -7.21 4.08 14.19
C HIS A 22 -6.30 3.78 13.01
N LEU A 23 -6.42 4.58 11.94
CA LEU A 23 -5.83 4.31 10.64
C LEU A 23 -4.36 3.83 10.67
N VAL A 24 -3.47 4.56 11.34
CA VAL A 24 -2.04 4.19 11.40
C VAL A 24 -1.83 2.84 12.09
N THR A 25 -2.42 2.66 13.27
CA THR A 25 -2.29 1.42 14.05
C THR A 25 -2.94 0.23 13.35
N SER A 26 -4.06 0.46 12.68
CA SER A 26 -4.79 -0.54 11.90
C SER A 26 -4.03 -0.94 10.63
N LEU A 27 -3.45 0.03 9.91
CA LEU A 27 -2.58 -0.24 8.75
C LEU A 27 -1.36 -1.08 9.14
N LEU A 28 -0.74 -0.78 10.30
CA LEU A 28 0.38 -1.56 10.83
C LEU A 28 -0.02 -2.99 11.20
N ARG A 29 -1.24 -3.17 11.70
CA ARG A 29 -1.75 -4.47 12.14
C ARG A 29 -2.35 -5.28 11.01
N SER A 30 -2.71 -4.64 9.91
CA SER A 30 -3.37 -5.27 8.78
C SER A 30 -2.53 -6.40 8.21
N GLU A 31 -3.18 -7.56 8.04
CA GLU A 31 -2.56 -8.75 7.47
C GLU A 31 -2.14 -8.52 6.03
N ARG A 32 -2.87 -7.65 5.30
CA ARG A 32 -2.53 -7.29 3.92
C ARG A 32 -1.18 -6.59 3.84
N PHE A 33 -0.88 -5.70 4.77
CA PHE A 33 0.43 -5.03 4.83
C PHE A 33 1.52 -5.93 5.41
N LYS A 34 1.19 -6.80 6.39
CA LYS A 34 2.15 -7.75 6.98
C LYS A 34 2.59 -8.87 6.06
N ARG A 35 1.69 -9.39 5.20
CA ARG A 35 1.98 -10.50 4.28
C ARG A 35 2.75 -10.07 3.04
N GLY A 36 3.28 -8.85 3.03
CA GLY A 36 4.05 -8.34 1.90
C GLY A 36 3.14 -8.16 0.70
N TRP A 37 2.20 -7.21 0.80
CA TRP A 37 1.65 -6.58 -0.39
C TRP A 37 2.79 -6.36 -1.38
N THR A 38 2.70 -7.01 -2.55
CA THR A 38 3.83 -6.97 -3.46
C THR A 38 3.99 -5.52 -3.85
N LEU A 39 5.20 -5.03 -3.65
CA LEU A 39 5.61 -3.67 -3.94
C LEU A 39 5.11 -3.18 -5.31
N GLN A 40 4.92 -4.10 -6.25
CA GLN A 40 4.36 -3.89 -7.58
C GLN A 40 2.90 -3.41 -7.58
N GLU A 41 2.03 -3.90 -6.69
CA GLU A 41 0.60 -3.53 -6.64
C GLU A 41 0.39 -2.10 -6.13
N LEU A 42 1.28 -1.62 -5.27
CA LEU A 42 1.19 -0.30 -4.68
C LEU A 42 1.93 0.75 -5.53
N LEU A 43 2.92 0.34 -6.31
CA LEU A 43 3.72 1.24 -7.13
C LEU A 43 3.20 1.42 -8.57
N ALA A 44 2.51 0.44 -9.14
CA ALA A 44 2.08 0.49 -10.54
C ALA A 44 0.98 1.54 -10.86
N PRO A 45 -0.07 1.76 -10.04
CA PRO A 45 -1.13 2.71 -10.39
C PRO A 45 -0.76 4.16 -10.02
N GLN A 46 -1.09 5.12 -10.88
CA GLN A 46 -0.91 6.55 -10.60
C GLN A 46 -1.75 7.00 -9.39
N VAL A 47 -2.98 6.49 -9.28
CA VAL A 47 -3.88 6.79 -8.17
C VAL A 47 -4.40 5.50 -7.57
N VAL A 48 -4.16 5.31 -6.27
CA VAL A 48 -4.73 4.22 -5.48
C VAL A 48 -5.58 4.84 -4.38
N LYS A 49 -6.86 4.45 -4.30
CA LYS A 49 -7.78 4.88 -3.24
C LYS A 49 -8.03 3.72 -2.29
N LEU A 50 -7.83 3.96 -1.00
CA LEU A 50 -7.94 2.95 0.05
C LEU A 50 -9.25 3.16 0.81
N TYR A 51 -9.97 2.07 1.07
CA TYR A 51 -11.26 2.04 1.75
C TYR A 51 -11.21 1.09 2.94
N ASP A 52 -11.90 1.46 4.02
CA ASP A 52 -12.03 0.63 5.21
C ASP A 52 -13.12 -0.44 5.08
N PHE A 53 -13.31 -1.23 6.13
CA PHE A 53 -14.31 -2.30 6.17
C PHE A 53 -15.75 -1.79 5.95
N SER A 54 -16.01 -0.53 6.28
CA SER A 54 -17.30 0.16 6.11
C SER A 54 -17.40 0.91 4.78
N TRP A 55 -16.51 0.62 3.82
CA TRP A 55 -16.41 1.32 2.54
C TRP A 55 -16.22 2.84 2.66
N GLN A 56 -15.66 3.31 3.77
CA GLN A 56 -15.27 4.71 3.92
C GLN A 56 -13.91 4.94 3.29
N LEU A 57 -13.77 6.04 2.56
CA LEU A 57 -12.51 6.44 1.96
C LEU A 57 -11.52 6.81 3.06
N LEU A 58 -10.45 6.01 3.19
CA LEU A 58 -9.33 6.28 4.09
C LEU A 58 -8.40 7.35 3.53
N GLY A 59 -8.26 7.37 2.21
CA GLY A 59 -7.40 8.31 1.51
C GLY A 59 -6.81 7.72 0.25
N THR A 60 -5.87 8.45 -0.34
CA THR A 60 -5.07 7.97 -1.47
C THR A 60 -3.74 7.40 -0.99
N LYS A 61 -3.10 6.55 -1.80
CA LYS A 61 -1.71 6.10 -1.54
C LYS A 61 -0.78 7.27 -1.20
N ARG A 62 -0.87 8.37 -1.95
CA ARG A 62 -0.04 9.57 -1.71
C ARG A 62 -0.40 10.24 -0.38
N GLY A 63 -1.69 10.37 -0.07
CA GLY A 63 -2.14 10.91 1.21
C GLY A 63 -1.75 10.05 2.42
N LEU A 64 -1.67 8.74 2.23
CA LEU A 64 -1.31 7.78 3.27
C LEU A 64 0.16 7.32 3.20
N ALA A 65 0.99 7.97 2.39
CA ALA A 65 2.35 7.51 2.10
C ALA A 65 3.18 7.35 3.37
N SER A 66 3.09 8.27 4.33
CA SER A 66 3.81 8.18 5.60
C SER A 66 3.41 6.94 6.42
N GLY A 67 2.10 6.68 6.57
CA GLY A 67 1.60 5.51 7.30
C GLY A 67 1.93 4.19 6.61
N ILE A 68 1.78 4.14 5.28
CA ILE A 68 2.16 2.98 4.47
C ILE A 68 3.67 2.75 4.55
N SER A 69 4.49 3.79 4.47
CA SER A 69 5.94 3.72 4.59
C SER A 69 6.37 3.14 5.92
N LEU A 70 5.75 3.58 7.01
CA LEU A 70 6.02 3.05 8.35
C LEU A 70 5.60 1.58 8.49
N ALA A 71 4.51 1.17 7.86
CA ALA A 71 4.03 -0.21 7.90
C ALA A 71 4.80 -1.19 7.01
N THR A 72 5.33 -0.71 5.88
CA THR A 72 5.91 -1.57 4.83
C THR A 72 7.42 -1.39 4.66
N GLY A 73 8.00 -0.31 5.17
CA GLY A 73 9.37 0.12 4.88
C GLY A 73 9.56 0.73 3.50
N ILE A 74 8.51 0.90 2.70
CA ILE A 74 8.60 1.50 1.36
C ILE A 74 8.82 3.00 1.50
N PRO A 75 9.84 3.60 0.87
CA PRO A 75 10.06 5.03 0.94
C PRO A 75 8.83 5.83 0.44
N THR A 76 8.48 6.90 1.15
CA THR A 76 7.37 7.79 0.76
C THR A 76 7.53 8.38 -0.64
N THR A 77 8.78 8.53 -1.11
CA THR A 77 9.13 8.95 -2.48
C THR A 77 8.69 7.94 -3.53
N ALA A 78 8.90 6.65 -3.30
CA ALA A 78 8.42 5.58 -4.19
C ALA A 78 6.88 5.56 -4.22
N LEU A 79 6.25 5.74 -3.05
CA LEU A 79 4.78 5.79 -2.92
C LEU A 79 4.14 6.99 -3.62
N SER A 80 4.83 8.13 -3.61
CA SER A 80 4.33 9.40 -4.15
C SER A 80 4.57 9.56 -5.64
N ASN A 81 5.71 9.04 -6.12
CA ASN A 81 6.22 9.37 -7.45
C ASN A 81 6.14 8.18 -8.41
N GLY A 82 5.91 6.96 -7.90
CA GLY A 82 6.01 5.72 -8.67
C GLY A 82 7.43 5.43 -9.18
N ASN A 83 8.38 6.33 -8.92
CA ASN A 83 9.78 6.18 -9.30
C ASN A 83 10.49 5.32 -8.25
N ILE A 84 10.88 4.13 -8.67
CA ILE A 84 11.62 3.15 -7.87
C ILE A 84 13.08 3.23 -8.32
N ASP A 85 13.71 4.39 -8.17
CA ASP A 85 15.15 4.50 -8.43
C ASP A 85 15.88 3.62 -7.42
N HIS A 86 16.33 2.45 -7.90
CA HIS A 86 17.21 1.50 -7.22
C HIS A 86 16.95 1.28 -5.72
N VAL A 87 15.69 1.26 -5.28
CA VAL A 87 15.38 0.76 -3.94
C VAL A 87 15.70 -0.72 -3.98
N GLN A 88 16.83 -1.10 -3.38
CA GLN A 88 17.15 -2.49 -3.07
C GLN A 88 16.06 -3.00 -2.14
N LEU A 89 14.99 -3.49 -2.75
CA LEU A 89 13.90 -4.15 -2.06
C LEU A 89 14.53 -5.28 -1.29
N LEU A 90 14.53 -5.12 0.03
CA LEU A 90 15.07 -6.06 0.98
C LEU A 90 14.73 -7.47 0.50
N LYS A 91 15.76 -8.17 0.01
CA LYS A 91 15.75 -9.62 -0.09
C LYS A 91 15.47 -10.10 1.31
N ARG A 92 14.20 -10.33 1.64
CA ARG A 92 13.84 -11.08 2.83
C ARG A 92 14.15 -12.53 2.49
N SER A 93 15.41 -12.88 2.67
CA SER A 93 15.88 -14.26 2.73
C SER A 93 15.15 -14.93 3.88
N HIS A 94 14.00 -15.52 3.61
CA HIS A 94 13.47 -16.60 4.42
C HIS A 94 13.60 -17.84 3.56
N GLY A 95 14.69 -18.57 3.81
CA GLY A 95 14.76 -19.98 3.51
C GLY A 95 13.63 -20.70 4.23
N TRP A 96 13.25 -21.81 3.61
CA TRP A 96 12.29 -22.81 4.06
C TRP A 96 12.45 -23.18 5.52
#